data_AF-A0A6J2WLX6-F1
#
_entry.id   AF-A0A6J2WLX6-F1
#
_cell.length_a   1.000
_cell.length_b   1.000
_cell.length_c   1.000
_cell.angle_alpha   90.00
_cell.angle_beta   90.00
_cell.angle_gamma   90.00
#
_symmetry.space_group_name_H-M   'P 1'
#
loop_
_entity.id
_entity.type
_entity.pdbx_description
1 polymer ?
#
loop_
_entity_poly.entity_id
_entity_poly.type
_entity_poly.pdbx_seq_one_letter_code
_entity_poly.pdbx_strand_id
1 'polypeptide(L)'
;MARNCKQSLMKAWSTVTLLYTSGHKTGWRYVLLHLLVCFAVSLLLSLLLHTILFFSFKNDMVVSGGITAGCAIAVTTALFLSRRVRCFALLFLVACAMRQGRNLLLMAGTSLVIFWNMKNTYQNLQKIAQSLLCNIQKKKELLDVSPLDNYVRMLKWIKKQLKDFSDLGVVKFETDLRVWPELRSKETREKLEKAKETMKEIEKNVQNSFDVVLSVGEKILPFMGIILVLIVTTLFLKRFAHNKKYKNKFITRKFVEYDERQKAEGKPHVLPLTKKEAKRYITIPSANLRTGEVSTMVTFFVPVGIQVLTWLFLIGLDGLLYWIIITLNKHLAELEPFSIPIKMTANSESKFLGIHVSGNTKVADFSYSVSLFEKECVPEPTLMLSNSVIPVSMIAVVLVILGLLSSKLVQLQSLVSEEFYTDSASERVEHLHAKIVRKRSRKPLRALKNTLMSFGKNKKFWFPILYRTKKEEHLQLS
;
A
#
# COMPACT_ATOMS: atom_id res chain seq x y z
N MET A 1 -0.90 12.63 -47.12
CA MET A 1 -2.04 12.15 -46.31
C MET A 1 -1.92 12.46 -44.81
N ALA A 2 -0.83 12.07 -44.12
CA ALA A 2 -0.69 12.26 -42.66
C ALA A 2 -0.71 13.73 -42.17
N ARG A 3 -0.15 14.69 -42.93
CA ARG A 3 -0.19 16.13 -42.58
C ARG A 3 -1.60 16.72 -42.65
N ASN A 4 -2.38 16.35 -43.67
CA ASN A 4 -3.76 16.83 -43.83
C ASN A 4 -4.69 16.22 -42.78
N CYS A 5 -4.51 14.93 -42.45
CA CYS A 5 -5.23 14.30 -41.34
C CYS A 5 -4.93 15.00 -40.01
N LYS A 6 -3.65 15.25 -39.70
CA LYS A 6 -3.23 15.96 -38.49
C LYS A 6 -3.80 17.39 -38.39
N GLN A 7 -3.84 18.14 -39.49
CA GLN A 7 -4.44 19.48 -39.53
C GLN A 7 -5.96 19.44 -39.36
N SER A 8 -6.64 18.48 -39.98
CA SER A 8 -8.09 18.29 -39.84
C SER A 8 -8.45 17.93 -38.40
N LEU A 9 -7.70 17.01 -37.78
CA LEU A 9 -7.89 16.59 -36.39
C LEU A 9 -7.66 17.76 -35.41
N MET A 10 -6.63 18.59 -35.65
CA MET A 10 -6.38 19.77 -34.83
C MET A 10 -7.51 20.80 -34.94
N LYS A 11 -8.05 21.03 -36.15
CA LYS A 11 -9.19 21.95 -36.34
C LYS A 11 -10.48 21.42 -35.71
N ALA A 12 -10.73 20.12 -35.82
CA ALA A 12 -11.87 19.49 -35.16
C ALA A 12 -11.75 19.60 -33.63
N TRP A 13 -10.57 19.30 -33.08
CA TRP A 13 -10.30 19.41 -31.64
C TRP A 13 -10.42 20.85 -31.14
N SER A 14 -9.85 21.83 -31.84
CA SER A 14 -9.96 23.24 -31.45
C SER A 14 -11.41 23.71 -31.46
N THR A 15 -12.20 23.31 -32.45
CA THR A 15 -13.63 23.64 -32.56
C THR A 15 -14.43 23.01 -31.43
N VAL A 16 -14.18 21.74 -31.11
CA VAL A 16 -14.84 21.03 -29.99
C VAL A 16 -14.51 21.67 -28.65
N THR A 17 -13.22 21.95 -28.41
CA THR A 17 -12.80 22.59 -27.15
C THR A 17 -13.40 23.99 -26.99
N LEU A 18 -13.38 24.82 -28.04
CA LEU A 18 -13.96 26.15 -28.02
C LEU A 18 -15.48 26.12 -27.79
N LEU A 19 -16.18 25.19 -28.44
CA LEU A 19 -17.62 25.02 -28.30
C LEU A 19 -17.99 24.58 -26.87
N TYR A 20 -17.20 23.66 -26.30
CA TYR A 20 -17.40 23.19 -24.93
C TYR A 20 -17.08 24.26 -23.88
N THR A 21 -16.18 25.22 -24.14
CA THR A 21 -15.76 26.22 -23.15
C THR A 21 -16.48 27.56 -23.26
N SER A 22 -16.75 28.04 -24.47
CA SER A 22 -17.41 29.34 -24.71
C SER A 22 -18.93 29.23 -24.67
N GLY A 23 -19.49 28.06 -25.03
CA GLY A 23 -20.93 27.86 -25.11
C GLY A 23 -21.61 28.66 -26.23
N HIS A 24 -20.87 29.17 -27.22
CA HIS A 24 -21.44 29.88 -28.36
C HIS A 24 -22.11 28.88 -29.33
N LYS A 25 -23.44 28.93 -29.42
CA LYS A 25 -24.30 27.96 -30.14
C LYS A 25 -24.85 28.56 -31.44
N THR A 26 -24.02 28.73 -32.47
CA THR A 26 -24.45 29.33 -33.75
C THR A 26 -24.72 28.26 -34.81
N GLY A 27 -25.95 27.71 -34.84
CA GLY A 27 -26.42 26.75 -35.85
C GLY A 27 -26.60 25.33 -35.34
N TRP A 28 -27.52 24.57 -35.96
CA TRP A 28 -27.98 23.27 -35.43
C TRP A 28 -26.89 22.20 -35.33
N ARG A 29 -25.93 22.19 -36.28
CA ARG A 29 -24.75 21.30 -36.24
C ARG A 29 -23.87 21.54 -35.01
N TYR A 30 -23.68 22.80 -34.61
CA TYR A 30 -22.90 23.13 -33.41
C TYR A 30 -23.66 22.82 -32.13
N VAL A 31 -24.99 22.97 -32.11
CA VAL A 31 -25.81 22.52 -30.98
C VAL A 31 -25.71 21.01 -30.79
N LEU A 32 -25.83 20.23 -31.87
CA LEU A 32 -25.68 18.77 -31.83
C LEU A 32 -24.28 18.36 -31.37
N LEU A 33 -23.23 18.98 -31.91
CA LEU A 33 -21.85 18.70 -31.50
C LEU A 33 -21.62 19.02 -30.02
N HIS A 34 -22.19 20.12 -29.51
CA HIS A 34 -22.09 20.47 -28.09
C HIS A 34 -22.78 19.43 -27.21
N LEU A 35 -23.99 19.00 -27.60
CA LEU A 35 -24.73 17.95 -26.92
C LEU A 35 -23.95 16.63 -26.88
N LEU A 36 -23.36 16.21 -28.01
CA LEU A 36 -22.55 15.00 -28.08
C LEU A 36 -21.32 15.05 -27.17
N VAL A 37 -20.65 16.20 -27.07
CA VAL A 37 -19.48 16.37 -26.19
C VAL A 37 -19.91 16.37 -24.72
N CYS A 38 -21.01 17.05 -24.37
CA CYS A 38 -21.58 17.00 -23.03
C CYS A 38 -21.99 15.57 -22.64
N PHE A 39 -22.60 14.83 -23.57
CA PHE A 39 -22.96 13.43 -23.39
C PHE A 39 -21.72 12.55 -23.16
N ALA A 40 -20.66 12.72 -23.96
CA ALA A 40 -19.41 11.98 -23.78
C ALA A 40 -18.76 12.22 -22.41
N VAL A 41 -18.71 13.48 -21.95
CA VAL A 41 -18.20 13.82 -20.60
C VAL A 41 -19.09 13.22 -19.51
N SER A 42 -20.41 13.30 -19.69
CA SER A 42 -21.38 12.71 -18.75
C SER A 42 -21.25 11.18 -18.66
N LEU A 43 -21.04 10.52 -19.80
CA LEU A 43 -20.85 9.08 -19.89
C LEU A 43 -19.59 8.64 -19.12
N LEU A 44 -18.49 9.39 -19.23
CA LEU A 44 -17.26 9.12 -18.46
C LEU A 44 -17.49 9.25 -16.95
N LEU A 45 -18.20 10.29 -16.50
CA LEU A 45 -18.56 10.47 -15.09
C LEU A 45 -19.49 9.36 -14.59
N SER A 46 -20.46 8.97 -15.40
CA SER A 46 -21.45 7.94 -15.07
C SER A 46 -20.83 6.55 -15.07
N LEU A 47 -19.83 6.29 -15.92
CA LEU A 47 -19.05 5.05 -15.88
C LEU A 47 -18.22 4.94 -14.60
N LEU A 48 -17.60 6.05 -14.14
CA LEU A 48 -16.93 6.09 -12.84
C LEU A 48 -17.90 5.83 -11.68
N LEU A 49 -19.13 6.35 -11.77
CA LEU A 49 -20.16 6.06 -10.78
C LEU A 49 -20.61 4.59 -10.84
N HIS A 50 -20.78 4.05 -12.04
CA HIS A 50 -21.19 2.66 -12.26
C HIS A 50 -20.18 1.67 -11.70
N THR A 51 -18.88 1.88 -11.92
CA THR A 51 -17.86 1.01 -11.34
C THR A 51 -17.91 1.02 -9.81
N ILE A 52 -18.16 2.17 -9.19
CA ILE A 52 -18.31 2.26 -7.74
C ILE A 52 -19.59 1.55 -7.28
N LEU A 53 -20.74 1.78 -7.91
CA LEU A 53 -21.99 1.15 -7.51
C LEU A 53 -21.98 -0.38 -7.71
N PHE A 54 -21.42 -0.84 -8.83
CA PHE A 54 -21.35 -2.26 -9.15
C PHE A 54 -20.34 -3.01 -8.26
N PHE A 55 -19.09 -2.53 -8.20
CA PHE A 55 -18.05 -3.23 -7.45
C PHE A 55 -18.15 -3.05 -5.94
N SER A 56 -18.52 -1.86 -5.46
CA SER A 56 -18.53 -1.57 -4.02
C SER A 56 -19.83 -1.93 -3.32
N PHE A 57 -20.97 -1.65 -3.95
CA PHE A 57 -22.27 -1.90 -3.32
C PHE A 57 -22.86 -3.26 -3.69
N LYS A 58 -22.24 -4.00 -4.63
CA LYS A 58 -22.75 -5.29 -5.14
C LYS A 58 -24.22 -5.17 -5.58
N ASN A 59 -24.60 -4.00 -6.07
CA ASN A 59 -25.95 -3.77 -6.58
C ASN A 59 -26.15 -4.60 -7.84
N ASP A 60 -27.37 -5.11 -8.03
CA ASP A 60 -27.74 -5.83 -9.24
C ASP A 60 -27.40 -4.98 -10.49
N MET A 61 -26.92 -5.64 -11.54
CA MET A 61 -26.46 -5.00 -12.77
C MET A 61 -27.56 -4.11 -13.37
N VAL A 62 -28.81 -4.56 -13.28
CA VAL A 62 -29.99 -3.81 -13.76
C VAL A 62 -30.22 -2.55 -12.93
N VAL A 63 -30.13 -2.64 -11.60
CA VAL A 63 -30.34 -1.51 -10.69
C VAL A 63 -29.22 -0.47 -10.83
N SER A 64 -27.97 -0.93 -10.84
CA SER A 64 -26.80 -0.06 -11.05
C SER A 64 -26.83 0.59 -12.44
N GLY A 65 -27.23 -0.16 -13.48
CA GLY A 65 -27.45 0.34 -14.84
C GLY A 65 -28.53 1.42 -14.91
N GLY A 66 -29.68 1.20 -14.27
CA GLY A 66 -30.77 2.18 -14.21
C GLY A 66 -30.37 3.51 -13.55
N ILE A 67 -29.72 3.43 -12.36
CA ILE A 67 -29.24 4.62 -11.63
C ILE A 67 -28.24 5.40 -12.49
N THR A 68 -27.29 4.70 -13.11
CA THR A 68 -26.22 5.33 -13.88
C THR A 68 -26.72 5.93 -15.19
N ALA A 69 -27.69 5.30 -15.85
CA ALA A 69 -28.37 5.85 -17.02
C ALA A 69 -29.15 7.14 -16.67
N GLY A 70 -29.90 7.14 -15.57
CA GLY A 70 -30.59 8.33 -15.07
C GLY A 70 -29.62 9.47 -14.74
N CYS A 71 -28.53 9.16 -14.04
CA CYS A 71 -27.45 10.11 -13.76
C CYS A 71 -26.81 10.66 -15.04
N ALA A 72 -26.59 9.82 -16.05
CA ALA A 72 -26.01 10.25 -17.32
C ALA A 72 -26.90 11.28 -18.03
N ILE A 73 -28.22 11.11 -18.02
CA ILE A 73 -29.17 12.07 -18.60
C ILE A 73 -29.17 13.39 -17.81
N ALA A 74 -29.24 13.31 -16.48
CA ALA A 74 -29.26 14.48 -15.61
C ALA A 74 -27.96 15.30 -15.73
N VAL A 75 -26.80 14.63 -15.70
CA VAL A 75 -25.49 15.27 -15.83
C VAL A 75 -25.30 15.84 -17.24
N THR A 76 -25.74 15.15 -18.30
CA THR A 76 -25.68 15.70 -19.67
C THR A 76 -26.46 17.00 -19.77
N THR A 77 -27.67 17.02 -19.20
CA THR A 77 -28.52 18.22 -19.16
C THR A 77 -27.85 19.36 -18.38
N ALA A 78 -27.30 19.07 -17.20
CA ALA A 78 -26.60 20.07 -16.39
C ALA A 78 -25.34 20.63 -17.10
N LEU A 79 -24.59 19.79 -17.81
CA LEU A 79 -23.43 20.20 -18.61
C LEU A 79 -23.85 21.08 -19.79
N PHE A 80 -24.94 20.74 -20.48
CA PHE A 80 -25.42 21.51 -21.63
C PHE A 80 -25.92 22.91 -21.25
N LEU A 81 -26.51 23.05 -20.05
CA LEU A 81 -27.07 24.31 -19.54
C LEU A 81 -26.03 25.18 -18.83
N SER A 82 -25.12 24.60 -18.04
CA SER A 82 -24.26 25.37 -17.14
C SER A 82 -22.78 25.35 -17.53
N ARG A 83 -22.22 26.52 -17.80
CA ARG A 83 -20.78 26.72 -18.02
C ARG A 83 -19.95 26.37 -16.77
N ARG A 84 -20.47 26.64 -15.57
CA ARG A 84 -19.77 26.33 -14.31
C ARG A 84 -19.68 24.82 -14.07
N VAL A 85 -20.77 24.08 -14.35
CA VAL A 85 -20.80 22.61 -14.22
C VAL A 85 -19.84 21.97 -15.22
N ARG A 86 -19.78 22.47 -16.47
CA ARG A 86 -18.79 22.01 -17.48
C ARG A 86 -17.34 22.14 -17.01
N CYS A 87 -16.99 23.30 -16.44
CA CYS A 87 -15.66 23.54 -15.88
C CYS A 87 -15.35 22.55 -14.75
N PHE A 88 -16.27 22.46 -13.79
CA PHE A 88 -16.11 21.61 -12.62
C PHE A 88 -15.96 20.14 -13.00
N ALA A 89 -16.80 19.63 -13.91
CA ALA A 89 -16.74 18.26 -14.41
C ALA A 89 -15.40 17.90 -15.05
N LEU A 90 -14.86 18.76 -15.93
CA LEU A 90 -13.55 18.53 -16.53
C LEU A 90 -12.43 18.55 -15.47
N LEU A 91 -12.46 19.51 -14.55
CA LEU A 91 -11.44 19.60 -13.51
C LEU A 91 -11.53 18.44 -12.51
N PHE A 92 -12.73 17.93 -12.24
CA PHE A 92 -12.96 16.74 -11.44
C PHE A 92 -12.34 15.50 -12.11
N LEU A 93 -12.62 15.27 -13.39
CA LEU A 93 -12.02 14.17 -14.16
C LEU A 93 -10.48 14.26 -14.19
N VAL A 94 -9.94 15.47 -14.40
CA VAL A 94 -8.49 15.69 -14.35
C VAL A 94 -7.94 15.45 -12.94
N ALA A 95 -8.65 15.85 -11.88
CA ALA A 95 -8.25 15.60 -10.50
C ALA A 95 -8.25 14.11 -10.13
N CYS A 96 -9.22 13.33 -10.62
CA CYS A 96 -9.23 11.87 -10.51
C CYS A 96 -7.98 11.24 -11.13
N ALA A 97 -7.48 11.77 -12.25
CA ALA A 97 -6.30 11.24 -12.93
C ALA A 97 -4.95 11.78 -12.39
N MET A 98 -4.97 12.65 -11.37
CA MET A 98 -3.78 13.29 -10.80
C MET A 98 -3.40 12.70 -9.42
N ARG A 99 -2.73 13.49 -8.57
CA ARG A 99 -2.22 13.11 -7.24
C ARG A 99 -3.30 12.49 -6.35
N GLN A 100 -4.55 12.93 -6.47
CA GLN A 100 -5.66 12.50 -5.65
C GLN A 100 -6.04 11.04 -5.97
N GLY A 101 -6.34 10.73 -7.24
CA GLY A 101 -6.63 9.35 -7.62
C GLY A 101 -5.40 8.44 -7.49
N ARG A 102 -4.19 8.96 -7.75
CA ARG A 102 -2.95 8.23 -7.44
C ARG A 102 -2.92 7.76 -5.99
N ASN A 103 -3.16 8.67 -5.04
CA ASN A 103 -3.13 8.32 -3.62
C ASN A 103 -4.24 7.33 -3.25
N LEU A 104 -5.42 7.44 -3.87
CA LEU A 104 -6.52 6.50 -3.64
C LEU A 104 -6.18 5.09 -4.18
N LEU A 105 -5.60 5.01 -5.38
CA LEU A 105 -5.14 3.76 -5.98
C LEU A 105 -4.02 3.11 -5.16
N LEU A 106 -3.07 3.90 -4.67
CA LEU A 106 -2.01 3.42 -3.79
C LEU A 106 -2.60 2.89 -2.47
N MET A 107 -3.55 3.61 -1.87
CA MET A 107 -4.24 3.16 -0.66
C MET A 107 -4.99 1.84 -0.90
N ALA A 108 -5.75 1.74 -1.99
CA ALA A 108 -6.47 0.51 -2.35
C ALA A 108 -5.51 -0.66 -2.56
N GLY A 109 -4.41 -0.47 -3.29
CA GLY A 109 -3.38 -1.49 -3.48
C GLY A 109 -2.73 -1.92 -2.17
N THR A 110 -2.34 -0.97 -1.30
CA THR A 110 -1.75 -1.27 0.00
C THR A 110 -2.72 -2.01 0.92
N SER A 111 -3.98 -1.58 0.99
CA SER A 111 -5.02 -2.28 1.76
C SER A 111 -5.21 -3.71 1.25
N LEU A 112 -5.22 -3.93 -0.06
CA LEU A 112 -5.37 -5.24 -0.66
C LEU A 112 -4.19 -6.18 -0.34
N VAL A 113 -2.95 -5.68 -0.47
CA VAL A 113 -1.75 -6.46 -0.15
C VAL A 113 -1.73 -6.84 1.32
N ILE A 114 -1.97 -5.88 2.22
CA ILE A 114 -2.00 -6.13 3.67
C ILE A 114 -3.07 -7.17 4.00
N PHE A 115 -4.27 -7.02 3.43
CA PHE A 115 -5.37 -7.94 3.67
C PHE A 115 -5.03 -9.38 3.27
N TRP A 116 -4.52 -9.58 2.04
CA TRP A 116 -4.13 -10.90 1.58
C TRP A 116 -2.95 -11.49 2.35
N ASN A 117 -1.98 -10.66 2.75
CA ASN A 117 -0.86 -11.11 3.59
C ASN A 117 -1.33 -11.57 4.97
N MET A 118 -2.19 -10.78 5.63
CA MET A 118 -2.74 -11.15 6.92
C MET A 118 -3.55 -12.45 6.83
N LYS A 119 -4.36 -12.62 5.77
CA LYS A 119 -5.13 -13.84 5.55
C LYS A 119 -4.23 -15.05 5.30
N ASN A 120 -3.20 -14.90 4.47
CA ASN A 120 -2.25 -15.97 4.15
C ASN A 120 -1.44 -16.38 5.38
N THR A 121 -0.89 -15.42 6.13
CA THR A 121 -0.17 -15.65 7.38
C THR A 121 -1.07 -16.36 8.40
N TYR A 122 -2.32 -15.89 8.57
CA TYR A 122 -3.26 -16.51 9.50
C TYR A 122 -3.55 -17.97 9.14
N GLN A 123 -3.84 -18.26 7.87
CA GLN A 123 -4.09 -19.64 7.40
C GLN A 123 -2.87 -20.55 7.62
N ASN A 124 -1.66 -20.05 7.37
CA ASN A 124 -0.44 -20.82 7.61
C ASN A 124 -0.20 -21.09 9.10
N LEU A 125 -0.43 -20.10 9.98
CA LEU A 125 -0.35 -20.30 11.43
C LEU A 125 -1.39 -21.30 11.93
N GLN A 126 -2.61 -21.22 11.41
CA GLN A 126 -3.69 -22.14 11.76
C GLN A 126 -3.35 -23.59 11.37
N LYS A 127 -2.77 -23.80 10.18
CA LYS A 127 -2.32 -25.12 9.73
C LYS A 127 -1.21 -25.68 10.63
N ILE A 128 -0.24 -24.86 11.02
CA ILE A 128 0.81 -25.27 11.98
C ILE A 128 0.17 -25.71 13.30
N ALA A 129 -0.76 -24.94 13.82
CA ALA A 129 -1.45 -25.22 15.09
C ALA A 129 -2.26 -26.53 15.02
N GLN A 130 -2.97 -26.77 13.92
CA GLN A 130 -3.70 -28.03 13.66
C GLN A 130 -2.74 -29.23 13.55
N SER A 131 -1.59 -29.05 12.90
CA SER A 131 -0.51 -30.04 12.81
C SER A 131 0.02 -30.43 14.19
N LEU A 132 0.27 -29.45 15.07
CA LEU A 132 0.73 -29.70 16.44
C LEU A 132 -0.31 -30.44 17.27
N LEU A 133 -1.60 -30.06 17.17
CA LEU A 133 -2.69 -30.77 17.82
C LEU A 133 -2.79 -32.21 17.33
N CYS A 134 -2.69 -32.44 16.02
CA CYS A 134 -2.66 -33.78 15.41
C CYS A 134 -1.51 -34.62 15.97
N ASN A 135 -0.29 -34.07 16.01
CA ASN A 135 0.88 -34.79 16.49
C ASN A 135 0.75 -35.16 17.98
N ILE A 136 0.20 -34.26 18.80
CA ILE A 136 -0.08 -34.52 20.22
C ILE A 136 -1.15 -35.61 20.36
N GLN A 137 -2.21 -35.58 19.53
CA GLN A 137 -3.29 -36.57 19.56
C GLN A 137 -2.76 -37.97 19.23
N LYS A 138 -2.02 -38.10 18.12
CA LYS A 138 -1.45 -39.37 17.66
C LYS A 138 -0.42 -39.93 18.64
N LYS A 139 0.48 -39.10 19.16
CA LYS A 139 1.45 -39.56 20.18
C LYS A 139 0.78 -40.03 21.45
N LYS A 140 -0.32 -39.39 21.85
CA LYS A 140 -1.10 -39.84 22.97
C LYS A 140 -1.78 -41.19 22.70
N GLU A 141 -2.40 -41.37 21.53
CA GLU A 141 -2.98 -42.67 21.15
C GLU A 141 -1.92 -43.78 21.12
N LEU A 142 -0.72 -43.50 20.62
CA LEU A 142 0.41 -44.44 20.68
C LEU A 142 0.81 -44.79 22.12
N LEU A 143 0.77 -43.83 23.05
CA LEU A 143 1.05 -44.08 24.48
C LEU A 143 -0.07 -44.89 25.17
N ASP A 144 -1.34 -44.64 24.81
CA ASP A 144 -2.50 -45.39 25.34
C ASP A 144 -2.53 -46.85 24.82
N VAL A 145 -2.04 -47.10 23.60
CA VAL A 145 -2.01 -48.44 22.97
C VAL A 145 -0.68 -49.19 23.19
N SER A 146 0.40 -48.49 23.54
CA SER A 146 1.72 -49.08 23.79
C SER A 146 1.69 -50.13 24.92
N PRO A 147 2.54 -51.19 24.85
CA PRO A 147 2.70 -52.18 25.93
C PRO A 147 2.96 -51.58 27.31
N LEU A 148 3.41 -50.32 27.38
CA LEU A 148 3.66 -49.56 28.60
C LEU A 148 2.48 -49.55 29.58
N ASP A 149 1.21 -49.45 29.15
CA ASP A 149 0.08 -49.54 30.08
C ASP A 149 -0.02 -50.95 30.71
N ASN A 150 0.19 -51.99 29.90
CA ASN A 150 0.21 -53.37 30.37
C ASN A 150 1.39 -53.64 31.31
N TYR A 151 2.58 -53.09 31.03
CA TYR A 151 3.74 -53.18 31.91
C TYR A 151 3.54 -52.40 33.22
N VAL A 152 2.98 -51.19 33.17
CA VAL A 152 2.63 -50.41 34.36
C VAL A 152 1.57 -51.13 35.20
N ARG A 153 0.58 -51.76 34.56
CA ARG A 153 -0.44 -52.59 35.21
C ARG A 153 0.17 -53.84 35.84
N MET A 154 1.11 -54.49 35.17
CA MET A 154 1.88 -55.63 35.69
C MET A 154 2.74 -55.21 36.89
N LEU A 155 3.44 -54.07 36.83
CA LEU A 155 4.24 -53.53 37.95
C LEU A 155 3.35 -53.13 39.14
N LYS A 156 2.17 -52.55 38.89
CA LYS A 156 1.15 -52.30 39.93
C LYS A 156 0.63 -53.60 40.54
N TRP A 157 0.39 -54.63 39.72
CA TRP A 157 -0.03 -55.96 40.19
C TRP A 157 1.07 -56.62 41.04
N ILE A 158 2.33 -56.61 40.61
CA ILE A 158 3.49 -57.11 41.38
C ILE A 158 3.62 -56.35 42.70
N LYS A 159 3.51 -55.01 42.68
CA LYS A 159 3.52 -54.19 43.90
C LYS A 159 2.39 -54.57 44.86
N LYS A 160 1.19 -54.88 44.34
CA LYS A 160 0.05 -55.32 45.14
C LYS A 160 0.30 -56.70 45.76
N GLN A 161 0.78 -57.66 44.98
CA GLN A 161 1.13 -59.01 45.47
C GLN A 161 2.23 -58.98 46.53
N LEU A 162 3.26 -58.14 46.34
CA LEU A 162 4.33 -57.95 47.33
C LEU A 162 3.81 -57.33 48.64
N LYS A 163 2.83 -56.42 48.55
CA LYS A 163 2.19 -55.84 49.73
C LYS A 163 1.33 -56.86 50.47
N ASP A 164 0.52 -57.65 49.75
CA ASP A 164 -0.31 -58.71 50.33
C ASP A 164 0.55 -59.80 51.02
N PHE A 165 1.74 -60.11 50.47
CA PHE A 165 2.72 -61.00 51.11
C PHE A 165 3.38 -60.41 52.37
N SER A 166 3.60 -59.09 52.40
CA SER A 166 4.19 -58.42 53.57
C SER A 166 3.22 -58.34 54.76
N ASP A 167 1.91 -58.26 54.51
CA ASP A 167 0.87 -58.29 55.54
C ASP A 167 0.68 -59.68 56.17
N LEU A 168 1.18 -60.75 55.53
CA LEU A 168 1.22 -62.13 56.04
C LEU A 168 2.39 -62.42 57.01
N GLY A 169 3.18 -61.40 57.37
CA GLY A 169 4.05 -61.42 58.54
C GLY A 169 5.42 -62.10 58.40
N VAL A 170 5.84 -62.53 57.20
CA VAL A 170 7.11 -63.29 57.05
C VAL A 170 8.31 -62.46 56.58
N VAL A 171 8.16 -61.32 55.87
CA VAL A 171 9.28 -60.39 55.57
C VAL A 171 8.75 -58.97 55.28
N LYS A 172 9.32 -57.93 55.90
CA LYS A 172 9.06 -56.52 55.55
C LYS A 172 9.82 -56.13 54.27
N PHE A 173 9.12 -56.00 53.16
CA PHE A 173 9.67 -55.40 51.93
C PHE A 173 9.31 -53.92 51.86
N GLU A 174 10.26 -53.04 52.15
CA GLU A 174 10.07 -51.59 52.00
C GLU A 174 10.38 -51.20 50.54
N THR A 175 9.34 -51.20 49.70
CA THR A 175 9.48 -50.82 48.28
C THR A 175 8.75 -49.51 48.01
N ASP A 176 9.49 -48.39 48.07
CA ASP A 176 9.01 -47.08 47.58
C ASP A 176 9.06 -47.05 46.04
N LEU A 177 8.33 -47.97 45.40
CA LEU A 177 8.19 -47.98 43.95
C LEU A 177 7.10 -46.97 43.56
N ARG A 178 7.50 -45.72 43.33
CA ARG A 178 6.66 -44.67 42.75
C ARG A 178 6.51 -44.89 41.25
N VAL A 179 5.61 -45.79 40.89
CA VAL A 179 5.18 -45.93 39.49
C VAL A 179 4.28 -44.74 39.19
N TRP A 180 4.71 -43.81 38.35
CA TRP A 180 3.88 -42.72 37.82
C TRP A 180 2.97 -43.27 36.73
N PRO A 181 1.67 -43.45 36.98
CA PRO A 181 0.83 -44.15 36.04
C PRO A 181 -0.35 -43.26 35.68
N GLU A 182 -0.11 -42.02 35.23
CA GLU A 182 -1.23 -41.18 34.80
C GLU A 182 -0.73 -39.94 34.04
N LEU A 183 -0.51 -40.08 32.73
CA LEU A 183 -1.11 -39.07 31.86
C LEU A 183 -2.62 -39.24 32.09
N ARG A 184 -3.27 -38.29 32.77
CA ARG A 184 -4.72 -38.35 33.03
C ARG A 184 -5.45 -38.30 31.67
N SER A 185 -5.71 -39.47 31.09
CA SER A 185 -6.00 -39.62 29.66
C SER A 185 -7.36 -39.01 29.29
N LYS A 186 -8.32 -38.97 30.22
CA LYS A 186 -9.61 -38.29 29.99
C LYS A 186 -9.49 -36.76 29.99
N GLU A 187 -8.89 -36.18 31.04
CA GLU A 187 -8.74 -34.71 31.18
C GLU A 187 -7.92 -34.10 30.05
N THR A 188 -6.84 -34.76 29.62
CA THR A 188 -6.02 -34.30 28.49
C THR A 188 -6.74 -34.43 27.14
N ARG A 189 -7.65 -35.42 26.98
CA ARG A 189 -8.44 -35.59 25.75
C ARG A 189 -9.48 -34.48 25.64
N GLU A 190 -10.18 -34.20 26.73
CA GLU A 190 -11.15 -33.09 26.81
C GLU A 190 -10.47 -31.75 26.54
N LYS A 191 -9.28 -31.51 27.09
CA LYS A 191 -8.48 -30.30 26.80
C LYS A 191 -8.09 -30.19 25.32
N LEU A 192 -7.74 -31.30 24.66
CA LEU A 192 -7.33 -31.32 23.25
C LEU A 192 -8.52 -31.11 22.30
N GLU A 193 -9.66 -31.76 22.56
CA GLU A 193 -10.89 -31.53 21.80
C GLU A 193 -11.40 -30.10 21.98
N LYS A 194 -11.39 -29.58 23.22
CA LYS A 194 -11.70 -28.17 23.49
C LYS A 194 -10.76 -27.22 22.74
N ALA A 195 -9.46 -27.51 22.70
CA ALA A 195 -8.49 -26.72 21.93
C ALA A 195 -8.82 -26.74 20.42
N LYS A 196 -9.19 -27.89 19.87
CA LYS A 196 -9.60 -28.04 18.47
C LYS A 196 -10.88 -27.25 18.15
N GLU A 197 -11.87 -27.29 19.03
CA GLU A 197 -13.12 -26.53 18.89
C GLU A 197 -12.87 -25.02 18.96
N THR A 198 -12.09 -24.55 19.94
CA THR A 198 -11.73 -23.13 20.06
C THR A 198 -10.98 -22.63 18.82
N MET A 199 -10.09 -23.44 18.21
CA MET A 199 -9.43 -23.05 16.97
C MET A 199 -10.39 -22.89 15.79
N LYS A 200 -11.37 -23.79 15.64
CA LYS A 200 -12.41 -23.66 14.59
C LYS A 200 -13.28 -22.43 14.80
N GLU A 201 -13.57 -22.08 16.05
CA GLU A 201 -14.32 -20.87 16.39
C GLU A 201 -13.51 -19.60 16.02
N ILE A 202 -12.22 -19.56 16.39
CA ILE A 202 -11.34 -18.45 16.06
C ILE A 202 -11.21 -18.30 14.54
N GLU A 203 -11.07 -19.40 13.79
CA GLU A 203 -11.03 -19.40 12.32
C GLU A 203 -12.27 -18.73 11.73
N LYS A 204 -13.46 -19.16 12.15
CA LYS A 204 -14.72 -18.59 11.68
C LYS A 204 -14.85 -17.11 12.04
N ASN A 205 -14.45 -16.73 13.25
CA ASN A 205 -14.50 -15.34 13.70
C ASN A 205 -13.54 -14.45 12.93
N VAL A 206 -12.33 -14.92 12.67
CA VAL A 206 -11.31 -14.19 11.89
C VAL A 206 -11.74 -14.07 10.43
N GLN A 207 -12.29 -15.13 9.84
CA GLN A 207 -12.81 -15.08 8.47
C GLN A 207 -13.98 -14.10 8.34
N ASN A 208 -14.96 -14.15 9.26
CA ASN A 208 -16.05 -13.18 9.31
C ASN A 208 -15.52 -11.74 9.48
N SER A 209 -14.52 -11.54 10.33
CA SER A 209 -13.91 -10.22 10.54
C SER A 209 -13.25 -9.70 9.26
N PHE A 210 -12.52 -10.57 8.53
CA PHE A 210 -11.93 -10.22 7.25
C PHE A 210 -12.99 -9.83 6.21
N ASP A 211 -14.06 -10.62 6.09
CA ASP A 211 -15.14 -10.34 5.12
C ASP A 211 -15.86 -9.01 5.44
N VAL A 212 -16.08 -8.71 6.72
CA VAL A 212 -16.63 -7.42 7.17
C VAL A 212 -15.70 -6.27 6.81
N VAL A 213 -14.40 -6.37 7.14
CA VAL A 213 -13.42 -5.31 6.86
C VAL A 213 -13.31 -5.04 5.36
N LEU A 214 -13.26 -6.09 4.54
CA LEU A 214 -13.23 -5.97 3.09
C LEU A 214 -14.50 -5.32 2.56
N SER A 215 -15.69 -5.77 3.02
CA SER A 215 -16.96 -5.21 2.57
C SER A 215 -17.14 -3.73 2.96
N VAL A 216 -16.70 -3.35 4.16
CA VAL A 216 -16.75 -1.96 4.64
C VAL A 216 -15.76 -1.11 3.85
N GLY A 217 -14.54 -1.61 3.65
CA GLY A 217 -13.50 -0.93 2.87
C GLY A 217 -13.93 -0.68 1.42
N GLU A 218 -14.46 -1.70 0.75
CA GLU A 218 -14.96 -1.62 -0.63
C GLU A 218 -16.02 -0.52 -0.80
N LYS A 219 -16.89 -0.31 0.20
CA LYS A 219 -17.97 0.69 0.19
C LYS A 219 -17.51 2.10 0.56
N ILE A 220 -16.74 2.23 1.64
CA ILE A 220 -16.41 3.55 2.23
C ILE A 220 -15.27 4.23 1.47
N LEU A 221 -14.23 3.49 1.06
CA LEU A 221 -13.04 4.07 0.40
C LEU A 221 -13.37 4.88 -0.87
N PRO A 222 -14.18 4.39 -1.84
CA PRO A 222 -14.48 5.16 -3.04
C PRO A 222 -15.34 6.39 -2.75
N PHE A 223 -16.28 6.30 -1.81
CA PHE A 223 -17.11 7.44 -1.41
C PHE A 223 -16.27 8.56 -0.78
N MET A 224 -15.38 8.20 0.16
CA MET A 224 -14.43 9.14 0.75
C MET A 224 -13.47 9.70 -0.30
N GLY A 225 -13.05 8.88 -1.26
CA GLY A 225 -12.25 9.28 -2.42
C GLY A 225 -12.94 10.35 -3.27
N ILE A 226 -14.21 10.15 -3.64
CA ILE A 226 -15.00 11.13 -4.40
C ILE A 226 -15.12 12.44 -3.62
N ILE A 227 -15.51 12.39 -2.34
CA ILE A 227 -15.65 13.59 -1.50
C ILE A 227 -14.34 14.36 -1.45
N LEU A 228 -13.21 13.67 -1.26
CA LEU A 228 -11.90 14.29 -1.25
C LEU A 228 -11.59 14.98 -2.60
N VAL A 229 -11.88 14.33 -3.72
CA VAL A 229 -11.66 14.92 -5.06
C VAL A 229 -12.57 16.14 -5.27
N LEU A 230 -13.84 16.09 -4.83
CA LEU A 230 -14.76 17.23 -4.88
C LEU A 230 -14.24 18.43 -4.08
N ILE A 231 -13.81 18.20 -2.84
CA ILE A 231 -13.25 19.23 -1.97
C ILE A 231 -12.00 19.83 -2.62
N VAL A 232 -11.07 19.01 -3.08
CA VAL A 232 -9.81 19.52 -3.66
C VAL A 232 -10.05 20.27 -4.97
N THR A 233 -11.00 19.81 -5.79
CA THR A 233 -11.39 20.51 -7.04
C THR A 233 -11.99 21.87 -6.74
N THR A 234 -12.88 21.94 -5.74
CA THR A 234 -13.50 23.20 -5.28
C THR A 234 -12.46 24.15 -4.71
N LEU A 235 -11.56 23.67 -3.85
CA LEU A 235 -10.47 24.47 -3.29
C LEU A 235 -9.49 24.95 -4.37
N PHE A 236 -9.20 24.12 -5.36
CA PHE A 236 -8.37 24.50 -6.49
C PHE A 236 -9.00 25.64 -7.28
N LEU A 237 -10.28 25.54 -7.65
CA LEU A 237 -11.02 26.58 -8.36
C LEU A 237 -11.05 27.89 -7.56
N LYS A 238 -11.39 27.82 -6.27
CA LYS A 238 -11.42 28.99 -5.38
C LYS A 238 -10.06 29.70 -5.34
N ARG A 239 -8.97 28.94 -5.20
CA ARG A 239 -7.59 29.49 -5.20
C ARG A 239 -7.18 30.00 -6.57
N PHE A 240 -7.57 29.34 -7.66
CA PHE A 240 -7.25 29.79 -9.02
C PHE A 240 -7.87 31.16 -9.31
N ALA A 241 -9.15 31.34 -8.95
CA ALA A 241 -9.90 32.57 -9.16
C ALA A 241 -9.38 33.74 -8.31
N HIS A 242 -9.09 33.51 -7.02
CA HIS A 242 -8.77 34.61 -6.10
C HIS A 242 -7.27 34.88 -5.92
N ASN A 243 -6.38 33.93 -6.19
CA ASN A 243 -4.95 34.07 -5.90
C ASN A 243 -4.09 34.14 -7.17
N LYS A 244 -3.74 35.37 -7.58
CA LYS A 244 -2.92 35.66 -8.77
C LYS A 244 -1.51 35.04 -8.74
N LYS A 245 -0.99 34.71 -7.55
CA LYS A 245 0.34 34.09 -7.36
C LYS A 245 0.29 32.56 -7.41
N TYR A 246 -0.86 31.95 -7.15
CA TYR A 246 -1.00 30.50 -7.00
C TYR A 246 -0.72 29.78 -8.32
N LYS A 247 0.29 28.90 -8.36
CA LYS A 247 0.69 28.09 -9.54
C LYS A 247 0.84 28.88 -10.85
N ASN A 248 1.08 30.19 -10.79
CA ASN A 248 1.18 31.06 -11.95
C ASN A 248 2.61 31.02 -12.54
N LYS A 249 2.89 29.95 -13.31
CA LYS A 249 4.20 29.67 -13.93
C LYS A 249 4.12 29.34 -15.43
N PHE A 250 2.93 29.31 -16.00
CA PHE A 250 2.71 28.92 -17.38
C PHE A 250 2.63 30.15 -18.28
N ILE A 251 3.23 30.06 -19.46
CA ILE A 251 3.13 31.04 -20.54
C ILE A 251 2.11 30.48 -21.52
N THR A 252 0.91 31.04 -21.51
CA THR A 252 -0.22 30.58 -22.33
C THR A 252 -0.38 31.46 -23.57
N ARG A 253 -1.30 31.10 -24.46
CA ARG A 253 -1.61 31.93 -25.64
C ARG A 253 -2.04 33.35 -25.24
N LYS A 254 -2.88 33.50 -24.22
CA LYS A 254 -3.29 34.82 -23.71
C LYS A 254 -2.11 35.63 -23.18
N PHE A 255 -1.10 34.98 -22.58
CA PHE A 255 0.13 35.67 -22.18
C PHE A 255 0.91 36.21 -23.37
N VAL A 256 1.04 35.42 -24.44
CA VAL A 256 1.73 35.85 -25.67
C VAL A 256 1.01 37.04 -26.29
N GLU A 257 -0.31 36.95 -26.46
CA GLU A 257 -1.15 38.03 -27.00
C GLU A 257 -1.04 39.32 -26.16
N TYR A 258 -1.03 39.20 -24.83
CA TYR A 258 -0.84 40.34 -23.92
C TYR A 258 0.57 40.95 -24.07
N ASP A 259 1.62 40.13 -24.14
CA ASP A 259 3.00 40.59 -24.27
C ASP A 259 3.28 41.27 -25.63
N GLU A 260 2.61 40.83 -26.69
CA GLU A 260 2.63 41.47 -28.01
C GLU A 260 1.95 42.83 -28.01
N ARG A 261 0.78 42.98 -27.35
CA ARG A 261 0.12 44.28 -27.17
C ARG A 261 1.02 45.26 -26.41
N GLN A 262 1.63 44.82 -25.32
CA GLN A 262 2.56 45.65 -24.57
C GLN A 262 3.76 46.10 -25.42
N LYS A 263 4.27 45.23 -26.29
CA LYS A 263 5.35 45.57 -27.23
C LYS A 263 4.88 46.61 -28.26
N ALA A 264 3.68 46.46 -28.81
CA ALA A 264 3.11 47.40 -29.76
C ALA A 264 2.90 48.81 -29.15
N GLU A 265 2.58 48.87 -27.86
CA GLU A 265 2.45 50.11 -27.09
C GLU A 265 3.80 50.70 -26.61
N GLY A 266 4.94 50.13 -27.02
CA GLY A 266 6.27 50.59 -26.62
C GLY A 266 6.63 50.28 -25.16
N LYS A 267 5.83 49.46 -24.46
CA LYS A 267 6.09 49.03 -23.07
C LYS A 267 7.10 47.87 -23.03
N PRO A 268 7.74 47.62 -21.87
CA PRO A 268 8.71 46.52 -21.73
C PRO A 268 8.09 45.15 -22.07
N HIS A 269 8.71 44.45 -23.01
CA HIS A 269 8.30 43.13 -23.49
C HIS A 269 9.06 41.98 -22.79
N VAL A 270 8.44 40.81 -22.66
CA VAL A 270 8.98 39.66 -21.92
C VAL A 270 9.59 38.60 -22.85
N LEU A 271 9.03 38.32 -24.01
CA LEU A 271 9.55 37.29 -24.92
C LEU A 271 10.75 37.83 -25.75
N PRO A 272 11.67 36.98 -26.25
CA PRO A 272 11.85 35.58 -25.92
C PRO A 272 12.38 35.36 -24.49
N LEU A 273 12.10 34.17 -23.94
CA LEU A 273 12.60 33.79 -22.60
C LEU A 273 14.09 33.41 -22.66
N THR A 274 14.87 33.87 -21.68
CA THR A 274 16.26 33.40 -21.50
C THR A 274 16.29 31.93 -21.09
N LYS A 275 17.40 31.20 -21.35
CA LYS A 275 17.55 29.77 -20.95
C LYS A 275 17.21 29.51 -19.48
N LYS A 276 17.58 30.43 -18.57
CA LYS A 276 17.27 30.35 -17.13
C LYS A 276 15.78 30.57 -16.84
N GLU A 277 15.14 31.50 -17.53
CA GLU A 277 13.69 31.77 -17.40
C GLU A 277 12.86 30.63 -18.00
N ALA A 278 13.29 30.08 -19.13
CA ALA A 278 12.71 28.91 -19.77
C ALA A 278 12.64 27.68 -18.84
N LYS A 279 13.57 27.50 -17.90
CA LYS A 279 13.45 26.43 -16.89
C LYS A 279 12.34 26.68 -15.86
N ARG A 280 11.96 27.95 -15.63
CA ARG A 280 10.99 28.36 -14.60
C ARG A 280 9.58 28.61 -15.18
N TYR A 281 9.51 29.17 -16.38
CA TYR A 281 8.28 29.53 -17.07
C TYR A 281 8.12 28.64 -18.31
N ILE A 282 7.04 27.87 -18.31
CA ILE A 282 6.79 26.82 -19.31
C ILE A 282 5.72 27.30 -20.28
N THR A 283 6.06 27.33 -21.57
CA THR A 283 5.10 27.63 -22.63
C THR A 283 4.19 26.44 -22.86
N ILE A 284 2.87 26.66 -22.83
CA ILE A 284 1.84 25.63 -23.02
C ILE A 284 0.89 26.02 -24.15
N PRO A 285 0.35 25.07 -24.92
CA PRO A 285 0.60 23.62 -24.86
C PRO A 285 2.00 23.24 -25.41
N SER A 286 2.65 22.27 -24.79
CA SER A 286 3.92 21.71 -25.26
C SER A 286 3.71 20.25 -25.68
N ALA A 287 4.30 19.83 -26.80
CA ALA A 287 4.35 18.41 -27.16
C ALA A 287 5.53 17.71 -26.45
N ASN A 288 6.72 18.32 -26.52
CA ASN A 288 7.96 17.77 -25.99
C ASN A 288 8.07 17.89 -24.47
N LEU A 289 8.65 16.87 -23.84
CA LEU A 289 8.88 16.78 -22.40
C LEU A 289 9.95 17.78 -21.97
N ARG A 290 9.58 18.80 -21.20
CA ARG A 290 10.55 19.81 -20.69
C ARG A 290 11.08 19.44 -19.31
N THR A 291 12.25 19.96 -18.91
CA THR A 291 12.84 19.71 -17.58
C THR A 291 11.89 20.01 -16.40
N GLY A 292 11.02 21.03 -16.52
CA GLY A 292 10.00 21.32 -15.50
C GLY A 292 8.82 20.35 -15.47
N GLU A 293 8.55 19.66 -16.58
CA GLU A 293 7.53 18.63 -16.73
C GLU A 293 8.02 17.29 -16.16
N VAL A 294 9.29 16.96 -16.42
CA VAL A 294 9.97 15.80 -15.80
C VAL A 294 9.91 15.89 -14.28
N SER A 295 10.18 17.07 -13.70
CA SER A 295 10.05 17.26 -12.24
C SER A 295 8.64 16.94 -11.71
N THR A 296 7.60 17.25 -12.49
CA THR A 296 6.21 16.93 -12.13
C THR A 296 5.96 15.42 -12.18
N MET A 297 6.48 14.74 -13.20
CA MET A 297 6.41 13.28 -13.33
C MET A 297 7.18 12.57 -12.22
N VAL A 298 8.39 13.00 -11.90
CA VAL A 298 9.19 12.44 -10.79
C VAL A 298 8.42 12.56 -9.47
N THR A 299 7.81 13.71 -9.20
CA THR A 299 6.96 13.91 -8.01
C THR A 299 5.73 12.98 -8.01
N PHE A 300 5.24 12.59 -9.18
CA PHE A 300 4.18 11.59 -9.32
C PHE A 300 4.68 10.18 -8.99
N PHE A 301 5.83 9.78 -9.55
CA PHE A 301 6.38 8.42 -9.48
C PHE A 301 7.10 8.09 -8.17
N VAL A 302 7.70 9.05 -7.47
CA VAL A 302 8.42 8.78 -6.21
C VAL A 302 7.53 8.03 -5.19
N PRO A 303 6.30 8.49 -4.88
CA PRO A 303 5.41 7.73 -4.00
C PRO A 303 4.95 6.38 -4.56
N VAL A 304 4.86 6.25 -5.89
CA VAL A 304 4.48 4.97 -6.54
C VAL A 304 5.60 3.95 -6.35
N GLY A 305 6.85 4.34 -6.62
CA GLY A 305 8.01 3.45 -6.44
C GLY A 305 8.18 2.99 -5.00
N ILE A 306 8.01 3.89 -4.03
CA ILE A 306 8.04 3.54 -2.60
C ILE A 306 6.97 2.51 -2.26
N GLN A 307 5.73 2.71 -2.72
CA GLN A 307 4.63 1.79 -2.42
C GLN A 307 4.77 0.44 -3.12
N VAL A 308 5.25 0.41 -4.38
CA VAL A 308 5.56 -0.84 -5.07
C VAL A 308 6.62 -1.63 -4.31
N LEU A 309 7.66 -0.97 -3.80
CA LEU A 309 8.65 -1.62 -2.95
C LEU A 309 8.04 -2.16 -1.65
N THR A 310 7.14 -1.41 -1.02
CA THR A 310 6.39 -1.89 0.15
C THR A 310 5.54 -3.12 -0.18
N TRP A 311 4.85 -3.14 -1.32
CA TRP A 311 4.06 -4.29 -1.75
C TRP A 311 4.93 -5.53 -1.99
N LEU A 312 6.06 -5.36 -2.68
CA LEU A 312 7.04 -6.43 -2.89
C LEU A 312 7.59 -6.96 -1.57
N PHE A 313 7.89 -6.08 -0.62
CA PHE A 313 8.36 -6.47 0.70
C PHE A 313 7.32 -7.31 1.45
N LEU A 314 6.05 -6.85 1.51
CA LEU A 314 4.99 -7.59 2.18
C LEU A 314 4.79 -8.97 1.55
N ILE A 315 4.63 -9.02 0.23
CA ILE A 315 4.50 -10.29 -0.52
C ILE A 315 5.72 -11.22 -0.28
N GLY A 316 6.92 -10.63 -0.16
CA GLY A 316 8.13 -11.37 0.18
C GLY A 316 8.10 -11.99 1.58
N LEU A 317 7.48 -11.34 2.58
CA LEU A 317 7.31 -11.90 3.93
C LEU A 317 6.44 -13.16 3.92
N ASP A 318 5.34 -13.15 3.15
CA ASP A 318 4.51 -14.33 2.95
C ASP A 318 5.29 -15.47 2.29
N GLY A 319 6.10 -15.15 1.27
CA GLY A 319 6.98 -16.11 0.62
C GLY A 319 8.06 -16.69 1.56
N LEU A 320 8.60 -15.86 2.45
CA LEU A 320 9.55 -16.28 3.47
C LEU A 320 8.89 -17.23 4.49
N LEU A 321 7.68 -16.91 4.96
CA LEU A 321 6.92 -17.77 5.87
C LEU A 321 6.65 -19.14 5.23
N TYR A 322 6.21 -19.16 3.98
CA TYR A 322 6.01 -20.38 3.20
C TYR A 322 7.30 -21.22 3.13
N TRP A 323 8.43 -20.58 2.84
CA TRP A 323 9.73 -21.26 2.75
C TRP A 323 10.19 -21.83 4.10
N ILE A 324 9.96 -21.10 5.20
CA ILE A 324 10.24 -21.57 6.56
C ILE A 324 9.44 -22.84 6.88
N ILE A 325 8.14 -22.87 6.56
CA ILE A 325 7.29 -24.04 6.83
C ILE A 325 7.76 -25.25 6.05
N ILE A 326 8.08 -25.10 4.76
CA ILE A 326 8.61 -26.20 3.94
C ILE A 326 9.92 -26.72 4.50
N THR A 327 10.85 -25.82 4.85
CA THR A 327 12.16 -26.20 5.39
C THR A 327 12.02 -26.93 6.71
N LEU A 328 11.14 -26.43 7.60
CA LEU A 328 10.82 -27.07 8.88
C LEU A 328 10.21 -28.46 8.66
N ASN A 329 9.24 -28.60 7.77
CA ASN A 329 8.61 -29.88 7.45
C ASN A 329 9.62 -30.91 6.93
N LYS A 330 10.56 -30.48 6.09
CA LYS A 330 11.62 -31.34 5.57
C LYS A 330 12.54 -31.84 6.70
N HIS A 331 12.99 -30.94 7.57
CA HIS A 331 13.83 -31.33 8.71
C HIS A 331 13.07 -32.21 9.71
N LEU A 332 11.79 -31.93 9.97
CA LEU A 332 10.97 -32.77 10.85
C LEU A 332 10.75 -34.18 10.27
N ALA A 333 10.70 -34.33 8.94
CA ALA A 333 10.57 -35.61 8.28
C ALA A 333 11.89 -36.42 8.24
N GLU A 334 13.04 -35.75 8.32
CA GLU A 334 14.38 -36.35 8.31
C GLU A 334 14.89 -36.74 9.71
N LEU A 335 14.22 -36.34 10.80
CA LEU A 335 14.60 -36.73 12.16
C LEU A 335 14.46 -38.25 12.37
N GLU A 336 15.56 -38.90 12.72
CA GLU A 336 15.59 -40.34 13.04
C GLU A 336 14.69 -40.65 14.25
N PRO A 337 13.97 -41.79 14.24
CA PRO A 337 13.15 -42.19 15.36
C PRO A 337 14.05 -42.48 16.58
N PHE A 338 13.72 -41.89 17.73
CA PHE A 338 14.45 -42.11 18.96
C PHE A 338 14.15 -43.54 19.46
N SER A 339 15.17 -44.39 19.53
CA SER A 339 15.06 -45.72 20.13
C SER A 339 15.24 -45.63 21.64
N ILE A 340 14.21 -45.95 22.41
CA ILE A 340 14.33 -46.08 23.87
C ILE A 340 14.71 -47.54 24.16
N PRO A 341 15.95 -47.84 24.61
CA PRO A 341 16.30 -49.17 25.05
C PRO A 341 15.70 -49.44 26.43
N ILE A 342 14.82 -50.43 26.53
CA ILE A 342 14.29 -50.92 27.80
C ILE A 342 15.11 -52.16 28.18
N LYS A 343 16.04 -52.00 29.13
CA LYS A 343 16.79 -53.11 29.70
C LYS A 343 16.03 -53.65 30.91
N MET A 344 15.53 -54.88 30.80
CA MET A 344 14.93 -55.59 31.93
C MET A 344 15.93 -56.61 32.49
N THR A 345 16.37 -56.37 33.73
CA THR A 345 17.19 -57.31 34.49
C THR A 345 16.31 -57.92 35.57
N ALA A 346 15.87 -59.16 35.37
CA ALA A 346 15.14 -59.90 36.39
C ALA A 346 16.14 -60.74 37.22
N ASN A 347 16.43 -60.30 38.44
CA ASN A 347 17.18 -61.11 39.40
C ASN A 347 16.18 -61.93 40.22
N SER A 348 16.09 -63.23 39.96
CA SER A 348 15.38 -64.16 40.83
C SER A 348 16.34 -64.68 41.90
N GLU A 349 16.40 -64.01 43.05
CA GLU A 349 16.97 -64.62 44.26
C GLU A 349 15.85 -65.26 45.09
N SER A 350 15.70 -66.57 44.98
CA SER A 350 14.83 -67.35 45.87
C SER A 350 15.67 -67.99 46.97
N LYS A 351 15.49 -67.56 48.23
CA LYS A 351 15.98 -68.29 49.40
C LYS A 351 14.92 -69.28 49.84
N PHE A 352 15.17 -70.56 49.63
CA PHE A 352 14.37 -71.65 50.20
C PHE A 352 15.31 -72.53 51.03
N LEU A 353 15.02 -72.66 52.34
CA LEU A 353 15.75 -73.51 53.29
C LEU A 353 17.30 -73.44 53.18
N GLY A 354 17.88 -72.25 53.31
CA GLY A 354 19.32 -72.11 53.60
C GLY A 354 20.32 -72.47 52.50
N ILE A 355 19.88 -72.85 51.29
CA ILE A 355 20.77 -73.11 50.15
C ILE A 355 20.69 -71.92 49.17
N HIS A 356 21.85 -71.31 48.89
CA HIS A 356 21.97 -70.30 47.83
C HIS A 356 21.93 -70.99 46.47
N VAL A 357 20.80 -70.94 45.77
CA VAL A 357 20.74 -71.28 44.35
C VAL A 357 21.11 -70.04 43.55
N SER A 358 22.24 -70.08 42.84
CA SER A 358 22.68 -69.01 41.95
C SER A 358 21.70 -68.90 40.78
N GLY A 359 20.89 -67.83 40.77
CA GLY A 359 19.94 -67.55 39.70
C GLY A 359 20.63 -66.94 38.49
N ASN A 360 20.48 -67.57 37.33
CA ASN A 360 20.93 -66.98 36.06
C ASN A 360 20.16 -65.69 35.78
N THR A 361 20.89 -64.58 35.61
CA THR A 361 20.35 -63.31 35.15
C THR A 361 19.94 -63.42 33.68
N LYS A 362 18.63 -63.48 33.41
CA LYS A 362 18.11 -63.36 32.05
C LYS A 362 17.93 -61.87 31.74
N VAL A 363 18.80 -61.34 30.89
CA VAL A 363 18.68 -59.98 30.33
C VAL A 363 17.92 -60.10 29.02
N ALA A 364 16.76 -59.46 28.93
CA ALA A 364 16.02 -59.32 27.68
C ALA A 364 16.06 -57.85 27.26
N ASP A 365 16.68 -57.58 26.11
CA ASP A 365 16.78 -56.25 25.53
C ASP A 365 15.62 -56.02 24.56
N PHE A 366 14.71 -55.11 24.92
CA PHE A 366 13.64 -54.66 24.02
C PHE A 366 13.89 -53.20 23.64
N SER A 367 13.95 -52.91 22.34
CA SER A 367 14.02 -51.55 21.82
C SER A 367 12.69 -51.16 21.19
N TYR A 368 12.19 -49.98 21.55
CA TYR A 368 11.02 -49.37 20.90
C TYR A 368 11.44 -48.06 20.24
N SER A 369 11.12 -47.90 18.96
CA SER A 369 11.41 -46.69 18.20
C SER A 369 10.20 -45.76 18.20
N VAL A 370 10.34 -44.55 18.75
CA VAL A 370 9.30 -43.52 18.74
C VAL A 370 9.77 -42.36 17.88
N SER A 371 9.04 -42.06 16.80
CA SER A 371 9.27 -40.86 16.00
C SER A 371 8.84 -39.60 16.77
N LEU A 372 9.62 -38.52 16.63
CA LEU A 372 9.30 -37.25 17.28
C LEU A 372 8.14 -36.50 16.58
N PHE A 373 7.86 -36.80 15.31
CA PHE A 373 6.81 -36.16 14.55
C PHE A 373 6.11 -37.17 13.63
N GLU A 374 4.78 -37.20 13.67
CA GLU A 374 3.99 -38.11 12.85
C GLU A 374 3.87 -37.58 11.41
N LYS A 375 4.16 -38.42 10.41
CA LYS A 375 4.18 -37.99 9.00
C LYS A 375 2.80 -37.52 8.52
N GLU A 376 1.73 -38.11 9.04
CA GLU A 376 0.35 -37.75 8.73
C GLU A 376 -0.06 -36.35 9.25
N CYS A 377 0.71 -35.78 10.18
CA CYS A 377 0.39 -34.51 10.82
C CYS A 377 1.21 -33.32 10.27
N VAL A 378 1.96 -33.49 9.18
CA VAL A 378 2.79 -32.42 8.59
C VAL A 378 1.90 -31.36 7.92
N PRO A 379 2.03 -30.06 8.26
CA PRO A 379 1.17 -29.02 7.72
C PRO A 379 1.54 -28.69 6.28
N GLU A 380 0.57 -28.66 5.36
CA GLU A 380 0.78 -28.23 3.97
C GLU A 380 0.66 -26.70 3.83
N PRO A 381 1.76 -25.96 3.62
CA PRO A 381 1.70 -24.50 3.56
C PRO A 381 0.93 -24.01 2.33
N THR A 382 0.27 -22.86 2.48
CA THR A 382 -0.44 -22.18 1.39
C THR A 382 0.26 -20.88 1.02
N LEU A 383 0.27 -20.57 -0.28
CA LEU A 383 0.80 -19.32 -0.81
C LEU A 383 -0.24 -18.67 -1.74
N MET A 384 -0.84 -17.56 -1.29
CA MET A 384 -1.87 -16.83 -2.04
C MET A 384 -1.30 -15.71 -2.93
N LEU A 385 -0.23 -16.00 -3.67
CA LEU A 385 0.50 -14.98 -4.44
C LEU A 385 -0.35 -14.32 -5.54
N SER A 386 -1.11 -15.12 -6.29
CA SER A 386 -1.96 -14.64 -7.41
C SER A 386 -2.98 -13.60 -6.97
N ASN A 387 -3.57 -13.79 -5.79
CA ASN A 387 -4.67 -12.98 -5.29
C ASN A 387 -4.24 -11.56 -4.92
N SER A 388 -2.96 -11.37 -4.61
CA SER A 388 -2.36 -10.07 -4.32
C SER A 388 -1.64 -9.50 -5.56
N VAL A 389 -0.85 -10.31 -6.26
CA VAL A 389 0.02 -9.84 -7.36
C VAL A 389 -0.76 -9.35 -8.57
N ILE A 390 -1.80 -10.09 -9.01
CA ILE A 390 -2.56 -9.74 -10.21
C ILE A 390 -3.24 -8.36 -10.07
N PRO A 391 -4.07 -8.10 -9.04
CA PRO A 391 -4.74 -6.81 -8.91
C PRO A 391 -3.76 -5.66 -8.64
N VAL A 392 -2.69 -5.89 -7.89
CA VAL A 392 -1.67 -4.87 -7.60
C VAL A 392 -0.85 -4.54 -8.85
N SER A 393 -0.57 -5.52 -9.70
CA SER A 393 0.05 -5.31 -11.02
C SER A 393 -0.84 -4.46 -11.92
N MET A 394 -2.14 -4.73 -11.97
CA MET A 394 -3.10 -3.90 -12.70
C MET A 394 -3.12 -2.45 -12.20
N ILE A 395 -3.15 -2.26 -10.87
CA ILE A 395 -3.08 -0.92 -10.27
C ILE A 395 -1.75 -0.22 -10.64
N ALA A 396 -0.62 -0.95 -10.61
CA ALA A 396 0.68 -0.41 -10.97
C ALA A 396 0.73 0.04 -12.44
N VAL A 397 0.17 -0.74 -13.37
CA VAL A 397 0.07 -0.36 -14.79
C VAL A 397 -0.74 0.91 -14.96
N VAL A 398 -1.91 1.03 -14.30
CA VAL A 398 -2.73 2.24 -14.32
C VAL A 398 -1.95 3.44 -13.78
N LEU A 399 -1.25 3.27 -12.65
CA LEU A 399 -0.42 4.32 -12.06
C LEU A 399 0.71 4.76 -12.99
N VAL A 400 1.32 3.85 -13.74
CA VAL A 400 2.33 4.18 -14.75
C VAL A 400 1.72 5.03 -15.85
N ILE A 401 0.58 4.63 -16.42
CA ILE A 401 -0.12 5.40 -17.46
C ILE A 401 -0.48 6.80 -16.95
N LEU A 402 -1.07 6.90 -15.76
CA LEU A 402 -1.41 8.19 -15.14
C LEU A 402 -0.16 9.04 -14.87
N GLY A 403 0.94 8.42 -14.45
CA GLY A 403 2.22 9.10 -14.23
C GLY A 403 2.81 9.67 -15.52
N LEU A 404 2.73 8.92 -16.62
CA LEU A 404 3.15 9.38 -17.94
C LEU A 404 2.30 10.57 -18.43
N LEU A 405 0.99 10.52 -18.18
CA LEU A 405 0.05 11.59 -18.54
C LEU A 405 0.05 12.78 -17.58
N SER A 406 0.61 12.63 -16.36
CA SER A 406 0.49 13.60 -15.27
C SER A 406 0.89 15.04 -15.66
N SER A 407 1.97 15.21 -16.42
CA SER A 407 2.40 16.53 -16.89
C SER A 407 1.37 17.16 -17.82
N LYS A 408 0.79 16.37 -18.74
CA LYS A 408 -0.22 16.87 -19.68
C LYS A 408 -1.53 17.18 -18.98
N LEU A 409 -1.91 16.39 -17.98
CA LEU A 409 -3.07 16.65 -17.13
C LEU A 409 -2.94 17.96 -16.36
N VAL A 410 -1.74 18.31 -15.87
CA VAL A 410 -1.50 19.61 -15.23
C VAL A 410 -1.62 20.78 -16.22
N GLN A 411 -1.15 20.62 -17.47
CA GLN A 411 -1.35 21.64 -18.51
C GLN A 411 -2.84 21.79 -18.84
N LEU A 412 -3.54 20.67 -19.03
CA LEU A 412 -4.97 20.64 -19.30
C LEU A 412 -5.74 21.32 -18.17
N GLN A 413 -5.41 21.05 -16.91
CA GLN A 413 -6.00 21.71 -15.74
C GLN A 413 -5.85 23.23 -15.82
N SER A 414 -4.66 23.72 -16.18
CA SER A 414 -4.40 25.16 -16.31
C SER A 414 -5.14 25.79 -17.48
N LEU A 415 -5.14 25.14 -18.65
CA LEU A 415 -5.80 25.64 -19.87
C LEU A 415 -7.32 25.69 -19.70
N VAL A 416 -7.92 24.63 -19.14
CA VAL A 416 -9.35 24.59 -18.82
C VAL A 416 -9.69 25.72 -17.86
N SER A 417 -8.94 25.91 -16.78
CA SER A 417 -9.21 26.96 -15.80
C SER A 417 -9.14 28.37 -16.42
N GLU A 418 -8.17 28.62 -17.29
CA GLU A 418 -7.98 29.90 -17.99
C GLU A 418 -9.09 30.23 -18.99
N GLU A 419 -9.64 29.21 -19.63
CA GLU A 419 -10.71 29.37 -20.62
C GLU A 419 -12.08 29.59 -19.95
N PHE A 420 -12.32 28.95 -18.80
CA PHE A 420 -13.59 29.11 -18.07
C PHE A 420 -13.61 30.36 -17.16
N TYR A 421 -12.47 30.76 -16.58
CA TYR A 421 -12.33 31.94 -15.71
C TYR A 421 -11.49 33.02 -16.38
N THR A 422 -12.04 33.65 -17.42
CA THR A 422 -11.33 34.61 -18.28
C THR A 422 -10.82 35.83 -17.51
N ASP A 423 -11.63 36.39 -16.62
CA ASP A 423 -11.30 37.63 -15.91
C ASP A 423 -10.13 37.40 -14.96
N SER A 424 -10.24 36.36 -14.12
CA SER A 424 -9.14 35.93 -13.24
C SER A 424 -7.90 35.55 -14.05
N ALA A 425 -8.04 34.99 -15.25
CA ALA A 425 -6.90 34.64 -16.10
C ALA A 425 -6.17 35.87 -16.64
N SER A 426 -6.89 36.90 -17.09
CA SER A 426 -6.30 38.16 -17.56
C SER A 426 -5.47 38.82 -16.45
N GLU A 427 -6.03 38.93 -15.24
CA GLU A 427 -5.31 39.48 -14.09
C GLU A 427 -4.05 38.68 -13.71
N ARG A 428 -4.10 37.35 -13.90
CA ARG A 428 -2.96 36.45 -13.65
C ARG A 428 -1.87 36.63 -14.69
N VAL A 429 -2.23 36.84 -15.96
CA VAL A 429 -1.30 37.14 -17.05
C VAL A 429 -0.56 38.45 -16.78
N GLU A 430 -1.29 39.52 -16.46
CA GLU A 430 -0.72 40.82 -16.10
C GLU A 430 0.24 40.71 -14.92
N HIS A 431 -0.19 40.01 -13.86
CA HIS A 431 0.65 39.79 -12.69
C HIS A 431 1.95 39.04 -13.03
N LEU A 432 1.86 38.02 -13.87
CA LEU A 432 3.02 37.22 -14.29
C LEU A 432 3.98 38.07 -15.13
N HIS A 433 3.44 38.84 -16.07
CA HIS A 433 4.21 39.74 -16.95
C HIS A 433 4.97 40.77 -16.12
N ALA A 434 4.25 41.52 -15.27
CA ALA A 434 4.85 42.51 -14.38
C ALA A 434 5.90 41.90 -13.44
N LYS A 435 5.68 40.67 -12.97
CA LYS A 435 6.64 39.93 -12.13
C LYS A 435 7.93 39.60 -12.90
N ILE A 436 7.85 39.24 -14.18
CA ILE A 436 9.04 38.94 -14.99
C ILE A 436 9.80 40.23 -15.32
N VAL A 437 9.10 41.28 -15.76
CA VAL A 437 9.69 42.61 -16.03
C VAL A 437 10.41 43.15 -14.80
N ARG A 438 9.75 43.18 -13.63
CA ARG A 438 10.36 43.62 -12.36
C ARG A 438 11.58 42.78 -11.96
N LYS A 439 11.59 41.47 -12.27
CA LYS A 439 12.75 40.62 -11.99
C LYS A 439 13.91 40.92 -12.92
N ARG A 440 13.65 41.25 -14.19
CA ARG A 440 14.69 41.65 -15.16
C ARG A 440 15.30 43.00 -14.77
N SER A 441 14.50 44.01 -14.42
CA SER A 441 15.01 45.33 -14.01
C SER A 441 15.82 45.29 -12.69
N ARG A 442 15.42 44.43 -11.73
CA ARG A 442 16.15 44.30 -10.45
C ARG A 442 17.43 43.46 -10.52
N LYS A 443 17.70 42.73 -11.60
CA LYS A 443 18.94 41.94 -11.75
C LYS A 443 20.18 42.83 -11.89
N PRO A 444 20.26 43.79 -12.83
CA PRO A 444 21.42 44.66 -12.98
C PRO A 444 21.63 45.52 -11.72
N LEU A 445 20.57 46.08 -11.13
CA LEU A 445 20.67 46.82 -9.87
C LEU A 445 21.28 45.99 -8.72
N ARG A 446 20.90 44.71 -8.61
CA ARG A 446 21.47 43.82 -7.58
C ARG A 446 22.92 43.44 -7.87
N ALA A 447 23.26 43.20 -9.13
CA ALA A 447 24.63 42.94 -9.53
C ALA A 447 25.53 44.16 -9.23
N LEU A 448 25.06 45.37 -9.56
CA LEU A 448 25.75 46.62 -9.24
C LEU A 448 25.89 46.83 -7.73
N LYS A 449 24.83 46.64 -6.95
CA LYS A 449 24.87 46.73 -5.48
C LYS A 449 25.86 45.74 -4.87
N ASN A 450 25.86 44.49 -5.33
CA ASN A 450 26.79 43.47 -4.84
C ASN A 450 28.25 43.83 -5.18
N THR A 451 28.49 44.38 -6.37
CA THR A 451 29.81 44.87 -6.80
C THR A 451 30.26 46.05 -5.96
N LEU A 452 29.39 47.04 -5.72
CA LEU A 452 29.68 48.17 -4.84
C LEU A 452 29.95 47.73 -3.40
N MET A 453 29.20 46.74 -2.88
CA MET A 453 29.45 46.18 -1.55
C MET A 453 30.78 45.42 -1.47
N SER A 454 31.20 44.72 -2.53
CA SER A 454 32.54 44.10 -2.57
C SER A 454 33.65 45.15 -2.64
N PHE A 455 33.48 46.24 -3.41
CA PHE A 455 34.41 47.37 -3.40
C PHE A 455 34.48 48.07 -2.04
N GLY A 456 33.34 48.24 -1.36
CA GLY A 456 33.26 48.80 -0.01
C GLY A 456 33.98 47.94 1.05
N LYS A 457 33.89 46.61 0.94
CA LYS A 457 34.67 45.68 1.79
C LYS A 457 36.18 45.75 1.48
N ASN A 458 36.55 45.98 0.23
CA ASN A 458 37.94 46.18 -0.18
C ASN A 458 38.50 47.57 0.21
N LYS A 459 37.71 48.53 0.71
CA LYS A 459 38.27 49.79 1.22
C LYS A 459 39.18 49.59 2.45
N LYS A 460 38.96 48.53 3.24
CA LYS A 460 39.92 48.11 4.30
C LYS A 460 41.26 47.66 3.73
N PHE A 461 41.29 47.17 2.48
CA PHE A 461 42.51 46.75 1.78
C PHE A 461 43.23 47.96 1.16
N TRP A 462 42.51 48.95 0.62
CA TRP A 462 43.09 50.12 -0.05
C TRP A 462 43.43 51.31 0.87
N PHE A 463 42.82 51.42 2.05
CA PHE A 463 43.15 52.45 3.05
C PHE A 463 43.44 51.84 4.43
N PRO A 464 44.59 51.17 4.63
CA PRO A 464 44.97 50.61 5.93
C PRO A 464 45.24 51.70 6.99
N ILE A 465 45.63 52.89 6.55
CA ILE A 465 46.11 53.99 7.41
C ILE A 465 44.96 54.67 8.16
N LEU A 466 43.77 54.75 7.57
CA LEU A 466 42.57 55.34 8.21
C LEU A 466 41.95 54.43 9.28
N TYR A 467 42.32 53.16 9.33
CA TYR A 467 41.75 52.14 10.23
C TYR A 467 42.78 51.53 11.18
N ARG A 468 43.89 52.23 11.45
CA ARG A 468 44.80 51.85 12.54
C ARG A 468 44.10 52.14 13.87
N THR A 469 43.47 51.12 14.43
CA THR A 469 42.96 51.12 15.80
C THR A 469 44.07 51.59 16.74
N LYS A 470 43.84 52.71 17.41
CA LYS A 470 44.61 53.23 18.53
C LYS A 470 44.62 52.14 19.61
N LYS A 471 45.63 51.28 19.61
CA LYS A 471 45.89 50.32 20.67
C LYS A 471 46.95 50.97 21.55
N GLU A 472 46.48 51.39 22.71
CA GLU A 472 47.16 52.18 23.72
C GLU A 472 48.51 51.57 24.13
N GLU A 473 49.53 52.40 24.05
CA GLU A 473 50.62 52.45 25.01
C GLU A 473 49.99 52.71 26.39
N HIS A 474 50.05 51.74 27.30
CA HIS A 474 50.13 51.96 28.75
C HIS A 474 50.64 50.66 29.39
N LEU A 475 51.95 50.44 29.26
CA LEU A 475 52.73 49.73 30.25
C LEU A 475 53.56 50.79 30.97
N GLN A 476 53.59 50.74 32.30
CA GLN A 476 54.35 51.57 33.25
C GLN A 476 53.71 52.89 33.70
N LEU A 477 53.06 52.87 34.87
CA LEU A 477 53.47 53.62 36.07
C LEU A 477 52.52 53.35 37.26
N SER A 478 53.13 53.08 38.42
CA SER A 478 52.58 52.85 39.77
C SER A 478 51.94 51.48 40.02
#